data_AF-A0A397JX11-F1
#
_entry.id   AF-A0A397JX11-F1
#
_cell.length_a   1.000
_cell.length_b   1.000
_cell.length_c   1.000
_cell.angle_alpha   90.00
_cell.angle_beta   90.00
_cell.angle_gamma   90.00
#
_symmetry.space_group_name_H-M   'P 1'
#
loop_
_entity.id
_entity.type
_entity.pdbx_description
1 polymer ?
#
loop_
_entity_poly.entity_id
_entity_poly.type
_entity_poly.pdbx_seq_one_letter_code
_entity_poly.pdbx_strand_id
1 'polypeptide(L)'
;MELDVRAYDLWSADTKQDAWFTATCFKAVFETIEEKPKWISIISDSGSHYHDSELMAIITHWYYWYQIQVRSWLFLEPGEAKTTIDLHHASISHAIKHYIRIGHDLKKGQDIVEARKNLAGTYFANIESNRNEQENNDSGKKI
;
A
#
# COMPACT_ATOMS: atom_id res chain seq x y z
N MET A 1 4.55 5.50 26.50
CA MET A 1 5.10 5.80 25.16
C MET A 1 3.92 5.74 24.22
N GLU A 2 3.58 6.86 23.60
CA GLU A 2 2.50 6.94 22.61
C GLU A 2 3.10 6.59 21.24
N LEU A 3 2.43 5.74 20.48
CA LEU A 3 2.88 5.33 19.15
C LEU A 3 2.45 6.42 18.15
N ASP A 4 3.40 7.00 17.40
CA ASP A 4 3.06 7.87 16.27
C ASP A 4 2.56 6.99 15.11
N VAL A 5 1.25 6.98 14.89
CA VAL A 5 0.61 6.20 13.83
C VAL A 5 0.26 7.11 12.68
N ARG A 6 0.76 6.77 11.48
CA ARG A 6 0.43 7.44 10.23
C ARG A 6 -0.15 6.43 9.25
N ALA A 7 -1.33 6.71 8.73
CA ALA A 7 -1.96 5.89 7.70
C ALA A 7 -1.60 6.44 6.31
N TYR A 8 -1.12 5.56 5.43
CA TYR A 8 -0.87 5.86 4.02
C TYR A 8 -1.83 5.05 3.17
N ASP A 9 -2.84 5.71 2.63
CA ASP A 9 -3.91 5.12 1.84
C ASP A 9 -3.64 5.39 0.36
N LEU A 10 -3.19 4.36 -0.35
CA LEU A 10 -2.69 4.46 -1.72
C LEU A 10 -3.70 3.87 -2.70
N TRP A 11 -3.86 4.49 -3.87
CA TRP A 11 -4.74 3.99 -4.93
C TRP A 11 -4.03 3.98 -6.29
N SER A 12 -4.43 3.05 -7.15
CA SER A 12 -3.90 2.92 -8.52
C SER A 12 -5.07 2.71 -9.49
N ALA A 13 -4.88 3.14 -10.74
CA ALA A 13 -5.78 2.78 -11.84
C ALA A 13 -5.51 1.35 -12.34
N ASP A 14 -4.31 0.82 -12.10
CA ASP A 14 -4.04 -0.61 -12.27
C ASP A 14 -4.76 -1.39 -11.17
N THR A 15 -5.66 -2.28 -11.59
CA THR A 15 -6.49 -3.09 -10.70
C THR A 15 -5.78 -4.35 -10.20
N LYS A 16 -4.56 -4.62 -10.64
CA LYS A 16 -3.77 -5.79 -10.21
C LYS A 16 -3.15 -5.53 -8.84
N GLN A 17 -3.74 -6.13 -7.80
CA GLN A 17 -3.21 -6.12 -6.43
C GLN A 17 -2.25 -7.30 -6.20
N ASP A 18 -1.09 -7.27 -6.83
CA ASP A 18 -0.04 -8.31 -6.75
C ASP A 18 1.19 -7.83 -5.95
N ALA A 19 2.24 -8.66 -5.92
CA ALA A 19 3.53 -8.36 -5.31
C ALA A 19 4.08 -7.00 -5.72
N TRP A 20 4.00 -6.69 -7.02
CA TRP A 20 4.55 -5.47 -7.59
C TRP A 20 3.79 -4.23 -7.09
N PHE A 21 2.45 -4.33 -6.96
CA PHE A 21 1.63 -3.24 -6.41
C PHE A 21 2.06 -2.98 -4.96
N THR A 22 2.13 -4.04 -4.16
CA THR A 22 2.51 -3.95 -2.74
C THR A 22 3.91 -3.37 -2.57
N ALA A 23 4.89 -3.82 -3.36
CA ALA A 23 6.25 -3.28 -3.34
C ALA A 23 6.31 -1.80 -3.72
N THR A 24 5.50 -1.37 -4.70
CA THR A 24 5.42 0.03 -5.12
C THR A 24 4.81 0.90 -4.02
N CYS A 25 3.82 0.39 -3.28
CA CYS A 25 3.27 1.06 -2.11
C CYS A 25 4.32 1.31 -1.03
N PHE A 26 5.14 0.30 -0.69
CA PHE A 26 6.24 0.46 0.27
C PHE A 26 7.27 1.49 -0.20
N LYS A 27 7.65 1.44 -1.49
CA LYS A 27 8.55 2.43 -2.08
C LYS A 27 8.02 3.86 -1.90
N ALA A 28 6.75 4.10 -2.21
CA ALA A 28 6.14 5.42 -2.06
C ALA A 28 6.21 5.93 -0.60
N VAL A 29 5.98 5.04 0.37
CA VAL A 29 6.12 5.38 1.81
C VAL A 29 7.57 5.68 2.17
N PHE A 30 8.53 4.87 1.73
CA PHE A 30 9.96 5.09 2.00
C PHE A 30 10.50 6.39 1.38
N GLU A 31 9.89 6.85 0.29
CA GLU A 31 10.23 8.13 -0.36
C GLU A 31 9.55 9.33 0.32
N THR A 32 8.46 9.11 1.08
CA THR A 32 7.72 10.17 1.76
C THR A 32 8.26 10.46 3.17
N ILE A 33 8.82 9.45 3.84
CA ILE A 33 9.41 9.63 5.17
C ILE A 33 10.76 10.35 5.08
N GLU A 34 10.91 11.42 5.85
CA GLU A 34 12.10 12.30 5.82
C GLU A 34 13.37 11.55 6.26
N GLU A 35 13.29 10.82 7.38
CA GLU A 35 14.36 9.96 7.86
C GLU A 35 14.01 8.49 7.60
N LYS A 36 14.76 7.85 6.70
CA LYS A 36 14.57 6.44 6.41
C LYS A 36 14.96 5.58 7.61
N PRO A 37 14.12 4.61 8.02
CA PRO A 37 14.44 3.75 9.14
C PRO A 37 15.58 2.80 8.78
N LYS A 38 16.48 2.55 9.73
CA LYS A 38 17.54 1.54 9.54
C LYS A 38 16.96 0.12 9.43
N TRP A 39 15.81 -0.12 10.03
CA TRP A 39 15.15 -1.41 10.03
C TRP A 39 13.63 -1.28 10.19
N ILE A 40 12.90 -2.30 9.71
CA ILE A 40 11.44 -2.38 9.82
C ILE A 40 11.00 -3.80 10.22
N SER A 41 9.79 -3.88 10.76
CA SER A 41 9.03 -5.10 10.91
C SER A 41 7.73 -4.96 10.13
N ILE A 42 7.42 -5.98 9.32
CA ILE A 42 6.20 -6.00 8.51
C ILE A 42 5.14 -6.72 9.33
N ILE A 43 3.94 -6.14 9.37
CA ILE A 43 2.78 -6.75 10.00
C ILE A 43 1.69 -6.81 8.93
N SER A 44 1.14 -8.00 8.67
CA SER A 44 0.11 -8.21 7.65
C SER A 44 -1.16 -8.78 8.28
N ASP A 45 -2.31 -8.33 7.79
CA ASP A 45 -3.62 -8.91 8.11
C ASP A 45 -4.00 -10.11 7.21
N SER A 46 -3.11 -10.48 6.29
CA SER A 46 -3.25 -11.71 5.51
C SER A 46 -2.97 -12.94 6.39
N GLY A 47 -3.69 -14.04 6.19
CA GLY A 47 -3.30 -15.31 6.82
C GLY A 47 -1.89 -15.73 6.39
N SER A 48 -1.17 -16.46 7.23
CA SER A 48 0.21 -16.92 6.92
C SER A 48 0.29 -17.69 5.60
N HIS A 49 -0.79 -18.34 5.18
CA HIS A 49 -0.86 -19.07 3.91
C HIS A 49 -0.86 -18.17 2.65
N TYR A 50 -1.03 -16.85 2.77
CA TYR A 50 -0.77 -15.88 1.71
C TYR A 50 0.71 -15.53 1.69
N HIS A 51 1.53 -16.48 1.27
CA HIS A 51 2.93 -16.24 0.94
C HIS A 51 3.02 -15.87 -0.53
N ASP A 52 2.99 -14.58 -0.81
CA ASP A 52 3.40 -14.07 -2.11
C ASP A 52 4.93 -14.18 -2.21
N SER A 53 5.40 -15.27 -2.83
CA SER A 53 6.82 -15.57 -2.98
C SER A 53 7.55 -14.51 -3.80
N GLU A 54 6.85 -13.83 -4.71
CA GLU A 54 7.40 -12.71 -5.49
C GLU A 54 7.61 -11.50 -4.58
N LEU A 55 6.64 -11.16 -3.72
CA LEU A 55 6.80 -10.08 -2.75
C LEU A 55 7.94 -10.36 -1.76
N MET A 56 8.07 -11.62 -1.31
CA MET A 56 9.21 -12.03 -0.48
C MET A 56 10.54 -11.82 -1.20
N ALA A 57 10.63 -12.24 -2.46
CA ALA A 57 11.83 -12.04 -3.26
C ALA A 57 12.16 -10.55 -3.39
N ILE A 58 11.18 -9.69 -3.64
CA ILE A 58 11.37 -8.24 -3.71
C ILE A 58 11.88 -7.68 -2.38
N ILE A 59 11.30 -8.10 -1.25
CA ILE A 59 11.67 -7.63 0.08
C ILE A 59 13.12 -7.95 0.45
N THR A 60 13.66 -9.08 -0.01
CA THR A 60 15.08 -9.40 0.25
C THR A 60 16.04 -8.39 -0.35
N HIS A 61 15.63 -7.62 -1.37
CA HIS A 61 16.45 -6.60 -2.02
C HIS A 61 16.35 -5.22 -1.36
N TRP A 62 15.45 -5.00 -0.40
CA TRP A 62 15.24 -3.68 0.21
C TRP A 62 16.45 -3.15 0.95
N TYR A 63 17.29 -4.01 1.53
CA TYR A 63 18.54 -3.56 2.12
C TYR A 63 19.46 -2.95 1.06
N TYR A 64 19.58 -3.59 -0.10
CA TYR A 64 20.42 -3.08 -1.18
C TYR A 64 19.85 -1.79 -1.78
N TRP A 65 18.54 -1.73 -2.04
CA TRP A 65 17.89 -0.58 -2.69
C TRP A 65 17.71 0.63 -1.77
N TYR A 66 17.41 0.41 -0.50
CA TYR A 66 16.99 1.49 0.41
C TYR A 66 17.83 1.59 1.68
N GLN A 67 18.78 0.68 1.92
CA GLN A 67 19.51 0.55 3.18
C GLN A 67 18.59 0.29 4.38
N ILE A 68 17.47 -0.41 4.15
CA ILE A 68 16.47 -0.76 5.16
C ILE A 68 16.53 -2.27 5.41
N GLN A 69 16.82 -2.66 6.66
CA GLN A 69 16.80 -4.07 7.06
C GLN A 69 15.39 -4.52 7.45
N VAL A 70 14.87 -5.57 6.82
CA VAL A 70 13.64 -6.22 7.30
C VAL A 70 13.98 -7.22 8.40
N ARG A 71 13.44 -7.02 9.61
CA ARG A 71 13.74 -7.84 10.79
C ARG A 71 12.75 -8.97 11.03
N SER A 72 11.49 -8.73 10.72
CA SER A 72 10.44 -9.72 10.92
C SER A 72 9.26 -9.45 10.00
N TRP A 73 8.52 -10.50 9.73
CA TRP A 73 7.18 -10.43 9.17
C TRP A 73 6.24 -11.18 10.11
N LEU A 74 5.25 -10.47 10.64
CA LEU A 74 4.23 -11.01 11.54
C LEU A 74 2.88 -11.01 10.85
N PHE A 75 2.11 -12.06 11.07
CA PHE A 75 0.72 -12.16 10.62
C PHE A 75 -0.18 -11.88 11.82
N LEU A 76 -1.16 -11.00 11.64
CA LEU A 76 -2.08 -10.65 12.69
C LEU A 76 -3.07 -11.79 12.92
N GLU A 77 -3.10 -12.27 14.16
CA GLU A 77 -4.18 -13.08 14.66
C GLU A 77 -5.38 -12.19 15.03
N PRO A 78 -6.60 -12.76 15.11
CA PRO A 78 -7.76 -12.06 15.65
C PRO A 78 -7.45 -11.44 17.02
N GLY A 79 -7.60 -10.13 17.14
CA GLY A 79 -7.25 -9.37 18.33
C GLY A 79 -7.25 -7.85 18.10
N GLU A 80 -6.88 -7.07 19.12
CA GLU A 80 -7.02 -5.60 19.14
C GLU A 80 -6.31 -4.89 17.97
N ALA A 81 -5.12 -5.35 17.60
CA ALA A 81 -4.36 -4.77 16.49
C ALA A 81 -5.10 -4.93 15.15
N LYS A 82 -5.66 -6.12 14.91
CA LYS A 82 -6.48 -6.39 13.72
C LYS A 82 -7.76 -5.55 13.73
N THR A 83 -8.42 -5.45 14.88
CA THR A 83 -9.62 -4.61 15.03
C THR A 83 -9.37 -3.14 14.68
N THR A 84 -8.18 -2.61 14.96
CA THR A 84 -7.82 -1.23 14.60
C THR A 84 -7.69 -1.03 13.09
N ILE A 85 -7.05 -1.98 12.38
CA ILE A 85 -6.93 -1.97 10.91
C ILE A 85 -8.31 -2.12 10.28
N ASP A 86 -9.12 -3.06 10.78
CA ASP A 86 -10.49 -3.30 10.32
C ASP A 86 -11.36 -2.04 10.48
N LEU A 87 -11.22 -1.33 11.60
CA LEU A 87 -11.94 -0.08 11.86
C LEU A 87 -11.53 1.02 10.88
N HIS A 88 -10.23 1.16 10.59
CA HIS A 88 -9.74 2.13 9.59
C HIS A 88 -10.30 1.83 8.20
N HIS A 89 -10.25 0.56 7.79
CA HIS A 89 -10.84 0.10 6.54
C HIS A 89 -12.36 0.35 6.47
N ALA A 90 -13.07 0.15 7.58
CA ALA A 90 -14.50 0.43 7.68
C ALA A 90 -14.81 1.93 7.56
N SER A 91 -14.02 2.80 8.19
CA SER A 91 -14.12 4.26 8.07
C SER A 91 -13.94 4.73 6.62
N ILE A 92 -12.93 4.19 5.94
CA ILE A 92 -12.68 4.42 4.52
C ILE A 92 -13.87 3.98 3.65
N SER A 93 -14.35 2.76 3.89
CA SER A 93 -15.47 2.19 3.14
C SER A 93 -16.74 3.01 3.33
N HIS A 94 -16.98 3.48 4.56
CA HIS A 94 -18.11 4.33 4.89
C HIS A 94 -18.04 5.68 4.15
N ALA A 95 -16.89 6.35 4.17
CA ALA A 95 -16.69 7.64 3.50
C ALA A 95 -17.01 7.54 1.99
N ILE A 96 -16.50 6.51 1.31
CA ILE A 96 -16.79 6.24 -0.11
C ILE A 96 -18.28 5.99 -0.34
N LYS A 97 -18.89 5.09 0.44
CA LYS A 97 -20.32 4.77 0.31
C LYS A 97 -21.18 6.01 0.54
N HIS A 98 -20.83 6.83 1.52
CA HIS A 98 -21.51 8.08 1.81
C HIS A 98 -21.42 9.05 0.64
N TYR A 99 -20.23 9.23 0.06
CA TYR A 99 -19.98 10.09 -1.10
C TYR A 99 -20.88 9.72 -2.29
N ILE A 100 -21.00 8.42 -2.60
CA ILE A 100 -21.91 7.94 -3.65
C ILE A 100 -23.38 8.21 -3.27
N ARG A 101 -23.75 7.92 -2.01
CA ARG A 101 -25.14 8.04 -1.53
C ARG A 101 -25.69 9.46 -1.61
N ILE A 102 -24.85 10.47 -1.44
CA ILE A 102 -25.24 11.88 -1.55
C ILE A 102 -25.24 12.40 -3.01
N GLY A 103 -25.05 11.51 -3.98
CA GLY A 103 -25.22 11.81 -5.41
C GLY A 103 -23.93 12.14 -6.16
N HIS A 104 -22.75 11.91 -5.57
CA HIS A 104 -21.48 12.07 -6.29
C HIS A 104 -21.11 10.79 -7.06
N ASP A 105 -20.43 10.98 -8.19
CA ASP A 105 -19.88 9.89 -8.99
C ASP A 105 -18.41 9.62 -8.63
N LEU A 106 -17.98 8.35 -8.73
CA LEU A 106 -16.58 7.93 -8.65
C LEU A 106 -16.09 7.53 -10.04
N LYS A 107 -15.63 8.50 -10.83
CA LYS A 107 -15.21 8.30 -12.23
C LYS A 107 -13.70 8.34 -12.41
N LYS A 108 -13.00 9.07 -11.53
CA LYS A 108 -11.55 9.29 -11.56
C LYS A 108 -11.02 9.18 -10.14
N GLY A 109 -9.74 8.88 -9.97
CA GLY A 109 -9.22 8.74 -8.61
C GLY A 109 -9.12 10.04 -7.81
N GLN A 110 -9.23 11.22 -8.45
CA GLN A 110 -9.46 12.47 -7.70
C GLN A 110 -10.76 12.42 -6.89
N ASP A 111 -11.79 11.71 -7.38
CA ASP A 111 -13.04 11.51 -6.66
C ASP A 111 -12.84 10.64 -5.41
N ILE A 112 -11.84 9.75 -5.40
CA ILE A 112 -11.45 8.94 -4.23
C ILE A 112 -10.86 9.83 -3.14
N VAL A 113 -9.99 10.77 -3.52
CA VAL A 113 -9.39 11.75 -2.60
C VAL A 113 -10.49 12.65 -2.02
N GLU A 114 -11.37 13.16 -2.87
CA GLU A 114 -12.48 14.03 -2.47
C GLU A 114 -13.47 13.34 -1.53
N ALA A 115 -13.81 12.08 -1.81
CA ALA A 115 -14.69 11.27 -0.96
C ALA A 115 -14.17 11.07 0.47
N ARG A 116 -12.86 11.27 0.69
CA ARG A 116 -12.17 10.95 1.95
C ARG A 116 -11.49 12.16 2.60
N LYS A 117 -11.62 13.37 2.04
CA LYS A 117 -10.95 14.58 2.53
C LYS A 117 -11.17 14.93 4.01
N ASN A 118 -12.24 14.40 4.62
CA ASN A 118 -12.60 14.64 6.01
C ASN A 118 -12.10 13.53 6.97
N LEU A 119 -11.41 12.49 6.47
CA LEU A 119 -10.80 11.46 7.31
C LEU A 119 -9.49 12.00 7.89
N ALA A 120 -9.49 12.28 9.20
CA ALA A 120 -8.30 12.77 9.89
C ALA A 120 -7.19 11.71 9.94
N GLY A 121 -5.92 12.14 9.91
CA GLY A 121 -4.76 11.27 10.15
C GLY A 121 -4.37 10.34 8.99
N THR A 122 -4.80 10.66 7.77
CA THR A 122 -4.59 9.81 6.59
C THR A 122 -3.89 10.58 5.47
N TYR A 123 -2.85 9.98 4.89
CA TYR A 123 -2.16 10.48 3.71
C TYR A 123 -2.67 9.73 2.50
N PHE A 124 -3.06 10.45 1.45
CA PHE A 124 -3.55 9.85 0.21
C PHE A 124 -2.61 10.16 -0.95
N ALA A 125 -2.27 9.13 -1.70
CA ALA A 125 -1.54 9.31 -2.95
C ALA A 125 -2.02 8.34 -4.02
N ASN A 126 -1.95 8.81 -5.26
CA ASN A 126 -2.04 7.95 -6.41
C ASN A 126 -0.68 7.29 -6.66
N ILE A 127 -0.69 6.03 -7.04
CA ILE A 127 0.48 5.30 -7.52
C ILE A 127 0.23 4.89 -8.95
N GLU A 128 1.12 5.32 -9.84
CA GLU A 128 1.19 4.84 -11.22
C GLU A 128 2.32 3.82 -11.32
N SER A 129 1.93 2.56 -11.52
CA SER A 129 2.90 1.49 -11.65
C SER A 129 3.34 1.36 -13.10
N ASN A 130 4.64 1.51 -13.36
CA ASN A 130 5.20 1.46 -14.71
C ASN A 130 5.41 0.03 -15.25
N ARG A 131 4.36 -0.80 -15.23
CA ARG A 131 4.45 -2.24 -15.59
C ARG A 131 4.58 -2.46 -17.09
N ASN A 132 4.03 -1.56 -17.89
CA ASN A 132 3.89 -1.75 -19.33
C ASN A 132 5.11 -1.23 -20.13
N GLU A 133 6.08 -0.56 -19.51
CA GLU A 133 7.31 -0.15 -20.21
C GLU A 133 8.30 -1.30 -20.43
N GLN A 134 8.15 -2.42 -19.72
CA GLN A 134 9.01 -3.59 -19.91
C GLN A 134 8.61 -4.44 -21.13
N GLU A 135 7.33 -4.49 -21.51
CA GLU A 135 6.88 -5.29 -22.67
C GLU A 135 7.42 -4.77 -24.01
N ASN A 136 7.67 -3.46 -24.13
CA ASN A 136 8.17 -2.88 -25.38
C ASN A 136 9.68 -3.08 -25.60
N ASN A 137 10.45 -3.34 -24.54
CA ASN A 137 11.91 -3.47 -24.64
C ASN A 137 12.39 -4.90 -24.95
N ASP A 138 11.52 -5.91 -24.86
CA ASP A 138 11.88 -7.30 -25.16
C ASP A 138 11.49 -7.73 -26.60
N SER A 139 10.71 -6.92 -27.31
CA SER A 139 10.34 -7.15 -28.72
C SER A 139 11.49 -6.88 -29.72
N GLY A 140 12.61 -6.32 -29.26
CA GLY A 140 13.76 -5.93 -30.10
C GLY A 140 14.89 -6.96 -30.21
N LYS A 141 14.85 -8.07 -29.48
CA LYS A 141 15.89 -9.12 -29.54
C LYS A 141 15.37 -10.39 -30.21
N LYS A 142 15.20 -10.32 -31.54
CA LYS A 142 15.20 -11.54 -32.36
C LYS A 142 16.65 -12.00 -32.56
N ILE A 143 16.95 -13.19 -32.06
CA ILE A 143 18.10 -14.00 -32.51
C ILE A 143 17.84 -14.47 -33.94
#